data_AF-X1N5Z5-F1
#
_entry.id   AF-X1N5Z5-F1
#
_cell.length_a   1.000
_cell.length_b   1.000
_cell.length_c   1.000
_cell.angle_alpha   90.00
_cell.angle_beta   90.00
_cell.angle_gamma   90.00
#
_symmetry.space_group_name_H-M   'P 1'
#
loop_
_entity.id
_entity.type
_entity.pdbx_description
1 polymer ?
#
loop_
_entity_poly.entity_id
_entity_poly.type
_entity_poly.pdbx_seq_one_letter_code
_entity_poly.pdbx_strand_id
1 'polypeptide(L)'
;MEEALKEVDKAQTLKEMSLVNLKINEMFRNIKREEKDPHDILKVGILGEAFCVLEPFVNKNIESKLGERGVLVSQKTSEAGWLLNSAKLNFPRWWIKHMIAPQYLKVPGGGEDQQSIGKAILYGKHGYDGLILIQP
;
A
#
# COMPACT_ATOMS: atom_id res chain seq x y z
N MET A 1 -16.77 -2.09 10.37
CA MET A 1 -16.35 -2.74 9.10
C MET A 1 -17.36 -3.80 8.67
N GLU A 2 -17.79 -4.69 9.57
CA GLU A 2 -18.84 -5.70 9.26
C GLU A 2 -20.15 -5.10 8.73
N GLU A 3 -20.60 -3.96 9.27
CA GLU A 3 -21.79 -3.28 8.76
C GLU A 3 -21.64 -2.83 7.31
N ALA A 4 -20.46 -2.32 6.92
CA ALA A 4 -20.20 -1.90 5.55
C ALA A 4 -20.23 -3.11 4.59
N LEU A 5 -19.67 -4.25 5.01
CA LEU A 5 -19.70 -5.49 4.21
C LEU A 5 -21.15 -5.96 3.98
N LYS A 6 -21.98 -5.96 5.03
CA LYS A 6 -23.40 -6.31 4.92
C LYS A 6 -24.17 -5.41 3.95
N GLU A 7 -23.80 -4.13 3.81
CA GLU A 7 -24.43 -3.22 2.85
C GLU A 7 -23.98 -3.51 1.42
N VAL A 8 -22.72 -3.90 1.21
CA VAL A 8 -22.20 -4.36 -0.08
C VAL A 8 -22.92 -5.63 -0.53
N ASP A 9 -23.09 -6.61 0.37
CA ASP A 9 -23.72 -7.90 0.06
C ASP A 9 -25.20 -7.76 -0.36
N LYS A 10 -25.88 -6.68 0.04
CA LYS A 10 -27.27 -6.40 -0.30
C LYS A 10 -27.44 -5.75 -1.68
N ALA A 11 -26.40 -5.12 -2.22
CA ALA A 11 -26.50 -4.41 -3.49
C ALA A 11 -26.52 -5.40 -4.66
N GLN A 12 -27.56 -5.33 -5.49
CA GLN A 12 -27.76 -6.19 -6.64
C GLN A 12 -27.60 -5.44 -7.98
N THR A 13 -27.50 -4.11 -7.94
CA THR A 13 -27.34 -3.28 -9.14
C THR A 13 -26.18 -2.28 -9.02
N LEU A 14 -25.65 -1.83 -10.17
CA LEU A 14 -24.60 -0.81 -10.21
C LEU A 14 -25.03 0.52 -9.56
N LYS A 15 -26.32 0.86 -9.66
CA LYS A 15 -26.89 2.05 -9.02
C LYS A 15 -26.89 1.90 -7.50
N GLU A 16 -27.32 0.76 -6.99
CA GLU A 16 -27.26 0.46 -5.54
C GLU A 16 -25.82 0.45 -5.03
N MET A 17 -24.90 -0.15 -5.78
CA MET A 17 -23.47 -0.13 -5.42
C MET A 17 -22.92 1.29 -5.32
N SER A 18 -23.34 2.19 -6.20
CA SER A 18 -22.93 3.60 -6.15
C SER A 18 -23.45 4.29 -4.89
N LEU A 19 -24.70 4.00 -4.47
CA LEU A 19 -25.28 4.51 -3.24
C LEU A 19 -24.59 3.93 -1.99
N VAL A 20 -24.32 2.62 -1.99
CA VAL A 20 -23.56 1.95 -0.93
C VAL A 20 -22.18 2.56 -0.78
N ASN A 21 -21.49 2.86 -1.88
CA ASN A 21 -20.19 3.54 -1.84
C ASN A 21 -20.27 4.91 -1.15
N LEU A 22 -21.29 5.73 -1.47
CA LEU A 22 -21.49 7.03 -0.80
C LEU A 22 -21.72 6.84 0.70
N LYS A 23 -22.59 5.89 1.08
CA LYS A 23 -22.90 5.59 2.48
C LYS A 23 -21.68 5.12 3.26
N ILE A 24 -20.90 4.20 2.69
CA ILE A 24 -19.67 3.70 3.31
C ILE A 24 -18.68 4.85 3.52
N ASN A 25 -18.48 5.71 2.51
CA ASN A 25 -17.60 6.87 2.64
C ASN A 25 -18.04 7.81 3.76
N GLU A 26 -19.35 8.03 3.93
CA GLU A 26 -19.89 8.81 5.04
C GLU A 26 -19.62 8.14 6.41
N MET A 27 -19.84 6.83 6.51
CA MET A 27 -19.51 6.06 7.73
C MET A 27 -18.05 6.24 8.14
N PHE A 28 -17.10 6.14 7.18
CA PHE A 28 -15.67 6.32 7.44
C PHE A 28 -15.31 7.77 7.81
N ARG A 29 -16.02 8.77 7.28
CA ARG A 29 -15.82 10.18 7.66
C ARG A 29 -16.24 10.45 9.11
N ASN A 30 -17.26 9.75 9.58
CA ASN A 30 -17.81 9.93 10.93
C ASN A 30 -17.05 9.14 12.02
N ILE A 31 -16.04 8.36 11.66
CA ILE A 31 -15.17 7.71 12.65
C ILE A 31 -14.42 8.80 13.42
N LYS A 32 -14.60 8.84 14.74
CA LYS A 32 -13.90 9.76 15.63
C LYS A 32 -12.39 9.53 15.50
N ARG A 33 -11.65 10.60 15.24
CA ARG A 33 -10.19 10.57 15.11
C ARG A 33 -9.56 11.25 16.32
N GLU A 34 -8.42 10.74 16.76
CA GLU A 34 -7.56 11.51 17.66
C GLU A 34 -7.03 12.72 16.89
N GLU A 35 -7.16 13.91 17.47
CA GLU A 35 -6.51 15.11 16.94
C GLU A 35 -5.01 15.01 17.24
N LYS A 36 -4.24 14.53 16.26
CA LYS A 36 -2.78 14.59 16.27
C LYS A 36 -2.33 15.51 15.14
N ASP A 37 -1.26 16.25 15.39
CA ASP A 37 -0.58 16.97 14.32
C ASP A 37 -0.12 15.94 13.27
N PRO A 38 -0.49 16.09 11.98
CA PRO A 38 0.02 15.23 10.92
C PRO A 38 1.55 15.14 10.85
N HIS A 39 2.27 16.13 11.38
CA HIS A 39 3.73 16.14 11.50
C HIS A 39 4.26 15.20 12.60
N ASP A 40 3.45 14.86 13.60
CA ASP A 40 3.83 13.95 14.69
C ASP A 40 3.56 12.47 14.35
N ILE A 41 2.91 12.20 13.20
CA ILE A 41 2.59 10.85 12.75
C ILE A 41 3.75 10.29 11.94
N LEU A 42 4.43 9.27 12.49
CA LEU A 42 5.46 8.53 11.78
C LEU A 42 4.90 7.86 10.52
N LYS A 43 5.55 8.10 9.38
CA LYS A 43 5.24 7.51 8.08
C LYS A 43 6.25 6.45 7.72
N VAL A 44 5.80 5.20 7.64
CA VAL A 44 6.67 4.06 7.35
C VAL A 44 6.24 3.36 6.07
N GLY A 45 7.20 3.18 5.16
CA GLY A 45 7.00 2.43 3.92
C GLY A 45 7.38 0.97 4.11
N ILE A 46 6.49 0.05 3.75
CA ILE A 46 6.83 -1.39 3.69
C ILE A 46 7.18 -1.75 2.25
N LEU A 47 8.30 -2.46 2.11
CA LEU A 47 8.82 -2.99 0.85
C LEU A 47 9.44 -4.37 1.09
N GLY A 48 9.74 -5.11 0.03
CA GLY A 48 10.12 -6.51 0.17
C GLY A 48 9.63 -7.39 -0.97
N GLU A 49 9.82 -8.69 -0.77
CA GLU A 49 9.26 -9.74 -1.63
C GLU A 49 7.72 -9.71 -1.56
N ALA A 50 7.04 -9.75 -2.70
CA ALA A 50 5.62 -9.42 -2.81
C ALA A 50 4.75 -10.32 -1.94
N PHE A 51 5.05 -11.62 -1.88
CA PHE A 51 4.29 -12.54 -1.04
C PHE A 51 4.52 -12.24 0.45
N CYS A 52 5.78 -12.11 0.89
CA CYS A 52 6.10 -11.71 2.27
C CYS A 52 5.47 -10.37 2.67
N VAL A 53 5.38 -9.42 1.74
CA VAL A 53 4.78 -8.12 2.01
C VAL A 53 3.26 -8.23 2.09
N LEU A 54 2.60 -8.90 1.14
CA LEU A 54 1.14 -8.99 1.03
C LEU A 54 0.48 -9.89 2.07
N GLU A 55 1.08 -11.05 2.39
CA GLU A 55 0.45 -12.05 3.24
C GLU A 55 0.58 -11.68 4.73
N PRO A 56 -0.52 -11.28 5.42
CA PRO A 56 -0.45 -10.79 6.79
C PRO A 56 0.05 -11.86 7.76
N PHE A 57 -0.21 -13.14 7.50
CA PHE A 57 0.32 -14.20 8.34
C PHE A 57 1.85 -14.25 8.30
N VAL A 58 2.45 -14.12 7.11
CA VAL A 58 3.90 -14.20 6.90
C VAL A 58 4.62 -13.00 7.53
N ASN A 59 4.10 -11.78 7.32
CA ASN A 59 4.67 -10.58 7.93
C ASN A 59 4.26 -10.35 9.40
N LYS A 60 3.53 -11.29 10.00
CA LYS A 60 3.05 -11.23 11.39
C LYS A 60 2.13 -10.03 11.67
N ASN A 61 1.27 -9.66 10.71
CA ASN A 61 0.32 -8.56 10.77
C ASN A 61 1.00 -7.23 11.11
N ILE A 62 2.15 -6.96 10.49
CA ILE A 62 2.98 -5.79 10.82
C ILE A 62 2.25 -4.47 10.58
N GLU A 63 1.43 -4.39 9.53
CA GLU A 63 0.64 -3.20 9.19
C GLU A 63 -0.32 -2.83 10.32
N SER A 64 -1.12 -3.81 10.77
CA SER A 64 -2.06 -3.63 11.87
C SER A 64 -1.33 -3.27 13.17
N LYS A 65 -0.23 -3.97 13.49
CA LYS A 65 0.55 -3.71 14.71
C LYS A 65 1.14 -2.29 14.74
N LEU A 66 1.61 -1.79 13.61
CA LEU A 66 2.14 -0.43 13.49
C LEU A 66 0.99 0.60 13.51
N GLY A 67 -0.11 0.32 12.81
CA GLY A 67 -1.30 1.16 12.81
C GLY A 67 -1.93 1.33 14.20
N GLU A 68 -2.01 0.25 14.99
CA GLU A 68 -2.43 0.27 16.40
C GLU A 68 -1.53 1.13 17.29
N ARG A 69 -0.28 1.35 16.86
CA ARG A 69 0.69 2.23 17.54
C ARG A 69 0.71 3.66 16.98
N GLY A 70 -0.25 4.00 16.11
CA GLY A 70 -0.37 5.34 15.53
C GLY A 70 0.60 5.64 14.39
N VAL A 71 1.20 4.63 13.77
CA VAL A 71 2.09 4.79 12.62
C VAL A 71 1.27 4.74 11.33
N LEU A 72 1.48 5.72 10.44
CA LEU A 72 0.95 5.67 9.08
C LEU A 72 1.81 4.73 8.24
N VAL A 73 1.30 3.53 8.01
CA VAL A 73 1.95 2.53 7.17
C VAL A 73 1.48 2.69 5.73
N SER A 74 2.42 2.63 4.78
CA SER A 74 2.06 2.47 3.37
C SER A 74 2.78 1.28 2.76
N GLN A 75 1.96 0.43 2.14
CA GLN A 75 2.39 -0.74 1.42
C GLN A 75 1.79 -0.62 0.01
N LYS A 76 2.58 -0.10 -0.93
CA LYS A 76 2.15 0.07 -2.33
C LYS A 76 2.45 -1.17 -3.15
N THR A 77 2.04 -2.33 -2.65
CA THR A 77 2.09 -3.60 -3.38
C THR A 77 0.65 -4.09 -3.50
N SER A 78 0.17 -4.33 -4.71
CA SER A 78 -1.15 -4.96 -4.90
C SER A 78 -1.05 -6.02 -5.99
N GLU A 79 -1.86 -7.07 -5.87
CA GLU A 79 -1.97 -8.12 -6.88
C GLU A 79 -2.40 -7.55 -8.23
N ALA A 80 -3.35 -6.61 -8.23
CA ALA A 80 -3.74 -5.88 -9.43
C ALA A 80 -2.57 -5.10 -10.03
N GLY A 81 -1.74 -4.45 -9.20
CA GLY A 81 -0.52 -3.79 -9.64
C GLY A 81 0.51 -4.76 -10.22
N TRP A 82 0.54 -6.00 -9.73
CA TRP A 82 1.35 -7.07 -10.30
C TRP A 82 0.82 -7.55 -11.64
N LEU A 83 -0.47 -7.86 -11.75
CA LEU A 83 -1.14 -8.28 -12.98
C LEU A 83 -1.03 -7.23 -14.08
N LEU A 84 -1.29 -5.96 -13.76
CA LEU A 84 -1.15 -4.84 -14.69
C LEU A 84 0.30 -4.67 -15.16
N ASN A 85 1.28 -4.98 -14.31
CA ASN A 85 2.69 -4.94 -14.70
C ASN A 85 3.05 -6.10 -15.63
N SER A 86 2.55 -7.30 -15.35
CA SER A 86 2.70 -8.45 -16.24
C SER A 86 2.07 -8.20 -17.62
N ALA A 87 0.98 -7.42 -17.65
CA ALA A 87 0.35 -6.92 -18.88
C ALA A 87 1.04 -5.69 -19.50
N LYS A 88 2.16 -5.19 -18.94
CA LYS A 88 2.85 -3.94 -19.32
C LYS A 88 1.99 -2.66 -19.26
N LEU A 89 0.86 -2.71 -18.56
CA LEU A 89 -0.06 -1.58 -18.38
C LEU A 89 0.28 -0.75 -17.13
N ASN A 90 1.27 -1.16 -16.32
CA ASN A 90 1.69 -0.45 -15.12
C ASN A 90 2.84 0.55 -15.41
N PHE A 91 2.50 1.67 -16.04
CA PHE A 91 3.45 2.73 -16.38
C PHE A 91 4.28 3.24 -15.19
N PRO A 92 3.70 3.44 -13.97
CA PRO A 92 4.49 3.80 -12.79
C PRO A 92 5.57 2.77 -12.44
N ARG A 93 5.25 1.46 -12.45
CA ARG A 93 6.22 0.41 -12.10
C ARG A 93 7.31 0.26 -13.18
N TRP A 94 6.96 0.45 -14.45
CA TRP A 94 7.93 0.54 -15.55
C TRP A 94 8.89 1.72 -15.34
N TRP A 95 8.37 2.91 -15.04
CA TRP A 95 9.19 4.10 -14.81
C TRP A 95 10.14 3.93 -13.62
N ILE A 96 9.65 3.34 -12.52
CA ILE A 96 10.48 3.00 -11.36
C ILE A 96 11.64 2.07 -11.75
N LYS A 97 11.34 1.00 -12.50
CA LYS A 97 12.32 -0.02 -12.89
C LYS A 97 13.37 0.50 -13.87
N HIS A 98 12.97 1.34 -14.82
CA HIS A 98 13.82 1.73 -15.95
C HIS A 98 14.45 3.12 -15.81
N MET A 99 13.86 4.02 -15.01
CA MET A 99 14.35 5.39 -14.87
C MET A 99 14.94 5.68 -13.49
N ILE A 100 14.35 5.14 -12.42
CA ILE A 100 14.77 5.43 -11.04
C ILE A 100 15.80 4.41 -10.55
N ALA A 101 15.47 3.13 -10.56
CA ALA A 101 16.31 2.08 -10.00
C ALA A 101 17.73 2.02 -10.62
N PRO A 102 17.94 2.18 -11.94
CA PRO A 102 19.26 2.09 -12.54
C PRO A 102 20.25 3.17 -12.08
N GLN A 103 19.77 4.28 -11.51
CA GLN A 103 20.61 5.32 -10.94
C GLN A 103 21.35 4.83 -9.67
N TYR A 104 20.78 3.85 -8.97
CA TYR A 104 21.28 3.34 -7.69
C TYR A 104 21.65 1.85 -7.74
N LEU A 105 21.11 1.09 -8.69
CA LEU A 105 21.42 -0.33 -8.90
C LEU A 105 21.61 -0.60 -10.40
N LYS A 106 22.88 -0.59 -10.84
CA LYS A 106 23.26 -0.76 -12.25
C LYS A 106 23.00 -2.18 -12.76
N VAL A 107 23.16 -3.18 -11.90
CA VAL A 107 22.96 -4.58 -12.24
C VAL A 107 21.97 -5.18 -11.23
N PRO A 108 20.75 -5.57 -11.66
CA PRO A 108 19.79 -6.20 -10.76
C PRO A 108 20.23 -7.62 -10.40
N GLY A 109 20.11 -7.99 -9.12
CA GLY A 109 20.33 -9.37 -8.65
C GLY A 109 19.21 -10.34 -9.07
N GLY A 110 18.05 -9.80 -9.46
CA GLY A 110 16.87 -10.56 -9.85
C GLY A 110 15.67 -10.15 -9.00
N GLY A 111 14.61 -10.95 -9.04
CA GLY A 111 13.44 -10.80 -8.16
C GLY A 111 12.86 -9.37 -8.15
N GLU A 112 12.78 -8.79 -6.95
CA GLU A 112 12.14 -7.50 -6.70
C GLU A 112 13.10 -6.39 -6.27
N ASP A 113 14.41 -6.58 -6.48
CA ASP A 113 15.46 -5.65 -6.05
C ASP A 113 15.27 -4.24 -6.63
N GLN A 114 15.12 -4.14 -7.96
CA GLN A 114 14.91 -2.86 -8.65
C GLN A 114 13.63 -2.17 -8.18
N GLN A 115 12.59 -2.95 -7.88
CA GLN A 115 11.33 -2.40 -7.44
C GLN A 115 11.40 -1.91 -6.00
N SER A 116 12.08 -2.66 -5.14
CA SER A 116 12.31 -2.33 -3.73
C SER A 116 13.12 -1.03 -3.62
N ILE A 117 14.23 -0.92 -4.35
CA ILE A 117 15.04 0.30 -4.40
C ILE A 117 14.24 1.46 -4.98
N GLY A 118 13.54 1.24 -6.08
CA GLY A 118 12.74 2.27 -6.71
C GLY A 118 11.59 2.78 -5.81
N LYS A 119 10.94 1.89 -5.06
CA LYS A 119 9.96 2.24 -4.02
C LYS A 119 10.61 2.99 -2.86
N ALA A 120 11.77 2.55 -2.39
CA ALA A 120 12.52 3.22 -1.33
C ALA A 120 12.84 4.68 -1.71
N ILE A 121 13.27 4.91 -2.95
CA ILE A 121 13.53 6.27 -3.47
C ILE A 121 12.24 7.10 -3.52
N LEU A 122 11.12 6.52 -3.97
CA LEU A 122 9.83 7.21 -3.98
C LEU A 122 9.34 7.57 -2.58
N TYR A 123 9.50 6.67 -1.60
CA TYR A 123 9.14 6.95 -0.22
C TYR A 123 10.00 8.07 0.37
N GLY A 124 11.33 8.06 0.10
CA GLY A 124 12.20 9.16 0.48
C GLY A 124 11.76 10.50 -0.13
N LYS A 125 11.39 10.52 -1.42
CA LYS A 125 10.85 11.72 -2.09
C LYS A 125 9.50 12.19 -1.55
N HIS A 126 8.72 11.29 -0.94
CA HIS A 126 7.42 11.62 -0.35
C HIS A 126 7.49 11.91 1.16
N GLY A 127 8.70 12.06 1.72
CA GLY A 127 8.89 12.45 3.13
C GLY A 127 8.45 11.37 4.12
N TYR A 128 8.78 10.11 3.84
CA TYR A 128 8.61 9.02 4.80
C TYR A 128 9.76 9.03 5.81
N ASP A 129 9.45 8.73 7.07
CA ASP A 129 10.39 8.74 8.19
C ASP A 129 11.20 7.45 8.29
N GLY A 130 10.69 6.36 7.71
CA GLY A 130 11.36 5.07 7.77
C GLY A 130 10.87 4.08 6.72
N LEU A 131 11.67 3.04 6.52
CA LEU A 131 11.37 1.93 5.63
C LEU A 131 11.59 0.60 6.34
N ILE A 132 10.70 -0.35 6.09
CA ILE A 132 10.83 -1.74 6.56
C ILE A 132 10.91 -2.64 5.33
N LEU A 133 12.04 -3.34 5.20
CA LEU A 133 12.26 -4.36 4.17
C LEU A 133 11.91 -5.74 4.72
N ILE A 134 10.99 -6.44 4.08
CA ILE A 134 10.58 -7.80 4.43
C ILE A 134 11.05 -8.76 3.33
N GLN A 135 11.79 -9.78 3.73
CA GLN A 135 12.33 -10.83 2.86
C GLN A 135 12.12 -12.19 3.57
N PRO A 136 12.18 -13.32 2.85
CA PRO A 136 12.05 -14.67 3.42
C PRO A 136 13.01 -14.98 4.57
#